data_AF-A0AA47ESW8-F1
#
_entry.id   AF-A0AA47ESW8-F1
#
_cell.length_a   1.000
_cell.length_b   1.000
_cell.length_c   1.000
_cell.angle_alpha   90.00
_cell.angle_beta   90.00
_cell.angle_gamma   90.00
#
_symmetry.space_group_name_H-M   'P 1'
#
loop_
_entity.id
_entity.type
_entity.pdbx_description
1 polymer ?
#
loop_
_entity_poly.entity_id
_entity_poly.type
_entity_poly.pdbx_seq_one_letter_code
_entity_poly.pdbx_strand_id
1 'polypeptide(L)'
;MRAALLTLALLGVLPCTTAAARECESTLGRGWPPAVGNYGTAVTTLLDAGGKPSLSLLTLPTRGVESGVSLLPGKDGADWSLRHSRADERVYSWVSQSDRGSVQFRTEQTPETVEIPIPAALAKRLVSNWTAALTQLAPTGRTAPVNEGEVLSFQVDGVRYSGARPGCGAGELLVQQAALLIEASEGKEKKRDKRWTQIESSLDELQQTLAGTAG
;
A
#
# COMPACT_ATOMS: atom_id res chain seq x y z
N MET A 1 14.05 56.13 50.44
CA MET A 1 13.90 55.95 48.98
C MET A 1 14.11 54.48 48.68
N ARG A 2 13.06 53.77 48.23
CA ARG A 2 13.02 52.30 48.07
C ARG A 2 13.37 51.96 46.62
N ALA A 3 14.41 51.14 46.43
CA ALA A 3 14.73 50.52 45.16
C ALA A 3 13.85 49.27 44.97
N ALA A 4 13.04 49.26 43.91
CA ALA A 4 12.26 48.10 43.50
C ALA A 4 12.93 47.46 42.28
N LEU A 5 13.45 46.25 42.47
CA LEU A 5 13.98 45.38 41.42
C LEU A 5 12.79 44.77 40.65
N LEU A 6 12.75 44.99 39.33
CA LEU A 6 11.83 44.37 38.39
C LEU A 6 12.54 43.21 37.70
N THR A 7 12.18 41.98 38.06
CA THR A 7 12.64 40.74 37.42
C THR A 7 11.69 40.41 36.27
N LEU A 8 12.15 40.50 35.01
CA LEU A 8 11.43 39.96 33.85
C LEU A 8 11.62 38.44 33.80
N ALA A 9 10.55 37.67 33.94
CA ALA A 9 10.52 36.25 33.65
C ALA A 9 10.11 36.04 32.18
N LEU A 10 11.08 35.65 31.33
CA LEU A 10 10.79 35.10 30.01
C LEU A 10 10.33 33.64 30.17
N LEU A 11 9.03 33.40 30.02
CA LEU A 11 8.48 32.06 29.83
C LEU A 11 8.76 31.62 28.38
N GLY A 12 9.75 30.75 28.20
CA GLY A 12 10.03 30.08 26.94
C GLY A 12 8.89 29.12 26.58
N VAL A 13 8.21 29.39 25.46
CA VAL A 13 7.30 28.44 24.82
C VAL A 13 8.16 27.35 24.17
N LEU A 14 8.23 26.18 24.80
CA LEU A 14 8.84 24.99 24.21
C LEU A 14 7.89 24.42 23.14
N PRO A 15 8.31 24.27 21.88
CA PRO A 15 7.49 23.62 20.86
C PRO A 15 7.45 22.11 21.10
N CYS A 16 6.35 21.61 21.67
CA CYS A 16 6.03 20.18 21.77
C CYS A 16 5.50 19.62 20.43
N THR A 17 6.25 19.73 19.32
CA THR A 17 5.78 19.25 18.00
C THR A 17 6.52 18.05 17.44
N THR A 18 7.49 17.45 18.15
CA THR A 18 8.37 16.42 17.55
C THR A 18 8.11 14.97 18.01
N ALA A 19 7.25 14.74 19.00
CA ALA A 19 7.03 13.38 19.52
C ALA A 19 6.06 12.56 18.65
N ALA A 20 4.90 13.13 18.29
CA ALA A 20 3.89 12.46 17.46
C ALA A 20 4.39 12.18 16.02
N ALA A 21 5.30 13.01 15.49
CA ALA A 21 5.84 12.84 14.15
C ALA A 21 6.77 11.61 14.00
N ARG A 22 7.40 11.13 15.09
CA ARG A 22 8.27 9.94 15.07
C ARG A 22 7.50 8.63 15.12
N GLU A 23 6.31 8.61 15.69
CA GLU A 23 5.46 7.40 15.76
C GLU A 23 4.82 7.06 14.41
N CYS A 24 4.87 8.00 13.46
CA CYS A 24 4.36 7.84 12.09
C CYS A 24 5.43 7.62 11.02
N GLU A 25 6.62 7.18 11.41
CA GLU A 25 7.63 6.83 10.43
C GLU A 25 7.24 5.55 9.68
N SER A 26 7.02 5.68 8.37
CA SER A 26 6.72 4.54 7.51
C SER A 26 7.89 3.55 7.48
N THR A 27 7.55 2.27 7.63
CA THR A 27 8.50 1.15 7.51
C THR A 27 8.65 0.64 6.09
N LEU A 28 8.04 1.31 5.10
CA LEU A 28 8.20 0.95 3.70
C LEU A 28 9.62 1.24 3.22
N GLY A 29 10.15 0.34 2.41
CA GLY A 29 11.37 0.57 1.63
C GLY A 29 11.25 -0.03 0.24
N ARG A 30 12.24 0.22 -0.62
CA ARG A 30 12.24 -0.22 -2.01
C ARG A 30 12.61 -1.70 -2.14
N GLY A 31 11.98 -2.37 -3.11
CA GLY A 31 12.19 -3.78 -3.41
C GLY A 31 11.48 -4.71 -2.44
N TRP A 32 11.81 -6.00 -2.52
CA TRP A 32 11.31 -7.00 -1.58
C TRP A 32 12.06 -6.93 -0.25
N PRO A 33 11.40 -7.20 0.89
CA PRO A 33 12.09 -7.53 2.12
C PRO A 33 13.03 -8.72 1.91
N PRO A 34 14.15 -8.79 2.64
CA PRO A 34 15.00 -9.97 2.61
C PRO A 34 14.21 -11.26 2.87
N ALA A 35 14.59 -12.35 2.17
CA ALA A 35 13.92 -13.66 2.18
C ALA A 35 12.48 -13.73 1.63
N VAL A 36 11.84 -12.60 1.29
CA VAL A 36 10.47 -12.57 0.73
C VAL A 36 10.46 -12.66 -0.79
N GLY A 37 11.56 -12.30 -1.47
CA GLY A 37 11.58 -12.09 -2.92
C GLY A 37 11.04 -13.24 -3.77
N ASN A 38 11.43 -14.49 -3.47
CA ASN A 38 10.97 -15.65 -4.25
C ASN A 38 9.46 -15.89 -4.06
N TYR A 39 9.00 -15.86 -2.81
CA TYR A 39 7.58 -16.02 -2.46
C TYR A 39 6.73 -14.89 -3.04
N GLY A 40 7.14 -13.64 -2.82
CA GLY A 40 6.42 -12.46 -3.33
C GLY A 40 6.33 -12.44 -4.86
N THR A 41 7.38 -12.89 -5.55
CA THR A 41 7.38 -13.01 -7.02
C THR A 41 6.43 -14.11 -7.51
N ALA A 42 6.41 -15.26 -6.85
CA ALA A 42 5.50 -16.35 -7.15
C ALA A 42 4.02 -15.90 -7.01
N VAL A 43 3.71 -15.20 -5.92
CA VAL A 43 2.36 -14.65 -5.68
C VAL A 43 2.02 -13.56 -6.71
N THR A 44 2.94 -12.65 -7.01
CA THR A 44 2.73 -11.61 -8.03
C THR A 44 2.39 -12.25 -9.37
N THR A 45 3.15 -13.27 -9.79
CA THR A 45 2.93 -13.98 -11.05
C THR A 45 1.57 -14.66 -11.09
N LEU A 46 1.18 -15.31 -9.99
CA LEU A 46 -0.12 -15.97 -9.85
C LEU A 46 -1.27 -14.98 -9.97
N LEU A 47 -1.24 -13.88 -9.21
CA LEU A 47 -2.37 -12.95 -9.11
C LEU A 47 -2.45 -11.97 -10.28
N ASP A 48 -1.33 -11.59 -10.89
CA ASP A 48 -1.35 -10.73 -12.08
C ASP A 48 -1.84 -11.48 -13.33
N ALA A 49 -1.76 -12.82 -13.34
CA ALA A 49 -2.21 -13.67 -14.45
C ALA A 49 -1.71 -13.16 -15.84
N GLY A 50 -0.46 -12.72 -15.89
CA GLY A 50 0.18 -12.16 -17.10
C GLY A 50 -0.15 -10.70 -17.40
N GLY A 51 -1.00 -10.06 -16.59
CA GLY A 51 -1.26 -8.62 -16.64
C GLY A 51 -0.04 -7.79 -16.29
N LYS A 52 -0.01 -6.54 -16.75
CA LYS A 52 1.03 -5.55 -16.42
C LYS A 52 0.38 -4.36 -15.73
N PRO A 53 0.13 -4.45 -14.41
CA PRO A 53 -0.51 -3.35 -13.70
C PRO A 53 0.38 -2.12 -13.67
N SER A 54 -0.21 -0.94 -13.87
CA SER A 54 0.46 0.34 -13.62
C SER A 54 0.53 0.66 -12.13
N LEU A 55 -0.41 0.13 -11.36
CA LEU A 55 -0.44 0.22 -9.89
C LEU A 55 -0.97 -1.11 -9.34
N SER A 56 -0.31 -1.64 -8.31
CA SER A 56 -0.83 -2.77 -7.55
C SER A 56 -0.45 -2.68 -6.07
N LEU A 57 -1.30 -3.27 -5.23
CA LEU A 57 -0.99 -3.60 -3.85
C LEU A 57 -1.20 -5.10 -3.66
N LEU A 58 -0.13 -5.76 -3.24
CA LEU A 58 -0.12 -7.17 -2.85
C LEU A 58 -0.08 -7.30 -1.32
N THR A 59 -0.92 -8.17 -0.77
CA THR A 59 -0.90 -8.56 0.64
C THR A 59 -0.35 -9.98 0.77
N LEU A 60 0.75 -10.10 1.54
CA LEU A 60 1.38 -11.38 1.88
C LEU A 60 1.16 -11.64 3.38
N PRO A 61 0.09 -12.34 3.75
CA PRO A 61 -0.28 -12.48 5.15
C PRO A 61 0.47 -13.62 5.84
N THR A 62 0.59 -13.54 7.16
CA THR A 62 1.15 -14.63 7.97
C THR A 62 0.20 -15.84 8.05
N ARG A 63 -1.10 -15.61 7.85
CA ARG A 63 -2.18 -16.61 7.86
C ARG A 63 -3.24 -16.26 6.82
N GLY A 64 -3.98 -17.27 6.35
CA GLY A 64 -4.95 -17.09 5.27
C GLY A 64 -4.26 -17.15 3.90
N VAL A 65 -4.88 -16.51 2.93
CA VAL A 65 -4.48 -16.55 1.51
C VAL A 65 -4.03 -15.19 1.03
N GLU A 66 -3.13 -15.19 0.07
CA GLU A 66 -2.60 -13.98 -0.55
C GLU A 66 -3.67 -13.31 -1.41
N SER A 67 -3.65 -11.98 -1.44
CA SER A 67 -4.56 -11.19 -2.27
C SER A 67 -3.86 -9.99 -2.86
N GLY A 68 -4.43 -9.48 -3.96
CA GLY A 68 -3.89 -8.33 -4.66
C GLY A 68 -4.99 -7.49 -5.29
N VAL A 69 -4.79 -6.18 -5.29
CA VAL A 69 -5.62 -5.22 -6.03
C VAL A 69 -4.74 -4.47 -7.02
N SER A 70 -5.18 -4.38 -8.26
CA SER A 70 -4.37 -3.92 -9.39
C SER A 70 -5.17 -3.02 -10.33
N LEU A 71 -4.54 -1.95 -10.82
CA LEU A 71 -5.03 -1.12 -11.91
C LEU A 71 -4.30 -1.49 -13.20
N LEU A 72 -5.06 -1.96 -14.19
CA LEU A 72 -4.53 -2.37 -15.48
C LEU A 72 -4.96 -1.37 -16.55
N PRO A 73 -4.01 -0.77 -17.29
CA PRO A 73 -4.35 -0.02 -18.48
C PRO A 73 -4.75 -0.98 -19.62
N GLY A 74 -5.77 -0.61 -20.39
CA GLY A 74 -6.07 -1.22 -21.67
C GLY A 74 -4.97 -0.95 -22.71
N LYS A 75 -5.04 -1.60 -23.87
CA LYS A 75 -3.99 -1.55 -24.92
C LYS A 75 -3.58 -0.13 -25.32
N ASP A 76 -4.54 0.79 -25.36
CA ASP A 76 -4.34 2.17 -25.79
C ASP A 76 -4.32 3.18 -24.62
N GLY A 77 -4.38 2.70 -23.37
CA GLY A 77 -4.37 3.53 -22.15
C GLY A 77 -5.61 4.41 -21.95
N ALA A 78 -6.61 4.30 -22.83
CA ALA A 78 -7.91 4.95 -22.72
C ALA A 78 -8.83 4.20 -21.75
N ASP A 79 -8.91 2.87 -21.87
CA ASP A 79 -9.64 2.02 -20.95
C ASP A 79 -8.77 1.63 -19.77
N TRP A 80 -9.40 1.48 -18.60
CA TRP A 80 -8.75 1.03 -17.37
C TRP A 80 -9.64 0.03 -16.65
N SER A 81 -9.02 -1.00 -16.12
CA SER A 81 -9.70 -1.96 -15.24
C SER A 81 -9.08 -2.00 -13.86
N LEU A 82 -9.94 -2.24 -12.89
CA LEU A 82 -9.59 -2.58 -11.52
C LEU A 82 -9.80 -4.07 -11.35
N ARG A 83 -8.72 -4.77 -11.00
CA ARG A 83 -8.74 -6.20 -10.68
C ARG A 83 -8.50 -6.40 -9.20
N HIS A 84 -9.32 -7.24 -8.58
CA HIS A 84 -9.05 -7.82 -7.28
C HIS A 84 -8.94 -9.33 -7.43
N SER A 85 -7.84 -9.90 -6.95
CA SER A 85 -7.55 -11.32 -7.02
C SER A 85 -7.18 -11.87 -5.65
N ARG A 86 -7.66 -13.07 -5.34
CA ARG A 86 -7.37 -13.81 -4.11
C ARG A 86 -6.96 -15.23 -4.47
N ALA A 87 -5.84 -15.70 -3.92
CA ALA A 87 -5.43 -17.09 -4.06
C ALA A 87 -6.50 -18.01 -3.44
N ASP A 88 -6.78 -19.14 -4.08
CA ASP A 88 -7.71 -20.16 -3.58
C ASP A 88 -7.13 -20.85 -2.34
N GLU A 89 -5.83 -21.17 -2.41
CA GLU A 89 -5.06 -21.69 -1.30
C GLU A 89 -3.83 -20.84 -1.01
N ARG A 90 -3.31 -20.95 0.21
CA ARG A 90 -2.07 -20.27 0.58
C ARG A 90 -0.91 -20.70 -0.32
N VAL A 91 -0.29 -19.72 -0.98
CA VAL A 91 0.83 -19.96 -1.90
C VAL A 91 2.04 -20.47 -1.15
N TYR A 92 2.40 -19.88 -0.01
CA TYR A 92 3.50 -20.37 0.82
C TYR A 92 3.09 -21.61 1.62
N SER A 93 3.67 -22.76 1.28
CA SER A 93 3.39 -24.04 1.96
C SER A 93 4.67 -24.71 2.45
N TRP A 94 4.66 -25.15 3.71
CA TRP A 94 5.67 -26.08 4.23
C TRP A 94 5.17 -27.51 4.05
N VAL A 95 5.92 -28.32 3.32
CA VAL A 95 5.60 -29.73 3.08
C VAL A 95 6.64 -30.58 3.81
N SER A 96 6.18 -31.47 4.67
CA SER A 96 7.01 -32.47 5.34
C SER A 96 6.82 -33.84 4.68
N GLN A 97 7.89 -34.46 4.22
CA GLN A 97 7.91 -35.86 3.79
C GLN A 97 9.11 -36.56 4.44
N SER A 98 8.84 -37.64 5.20
CA SER A 98 9.83 -38.59 5.75
C SER A 98 11.17 -37.94 6.14
N ASP A 99 11.20 -37.31 7.31
CA ASP A 99 12.33 -36.63 7.96
C ASP A 99 12.92 -35.40 7.22
N ARG A 100 12.34 -34.97 6.09
CA ARG A 100 12.73 -33.75 5.38
C ARG A 100 11.54 -32.83 5.17
N GLY A 101 11.73 -31.55 5.50
CA GLY A 101 10.77 -30.49 5.22
C GLY A 101 11.32 -29.55 4.16
N SER A 102 10.44 -29.08 3.28
CA SER A 102 10.79 -28.10 2.25
C SER A 102 9.66 -27.09 2.04
N VAL A 103 10.03 -25.92 1.51
CA VAL A 103 9.08 -24.90 1.09
C VAL A 103 8.64 -25.20 -0.34
N GLN A 104 7.33 -25.22 -0.56
CA GLN A 104 6.70 -25.27 -1.88
C GLN A 104 5.85 -24.03 -2.09
N PHE A 105 5.86 -23.49 -3.31
CA PHE A 105 4.91 -22.47 -3.75
C PHE A 105 3.80 -23.10 -4.57
N ARG A 106 2.57 -23.03 -4.06
CA ARG A 106 1.38 -23.56 -4.74
C ARG A 106 0.89 -22.58 -5.80
N THR A 107 1.65 -22.40 -6.88
CA THR A 107 1.25 -21.48 -7.98
C THR A 107 0.37 -22.14 -9.03
N GLU A 108 0.21 -23.46 -8.99
CA GLU A 108 -0.71 -24.22 -9.86
C GLU A 108 -2.12 -24.20 -9.26
N GLN A 109 -2.70 -23.02 -9.15
CA GLN A 109 -4.06 -22.80 -8.67
C GLN A 109 -4.73 -21.70 -9.50
N THR A 110 -6.06 -21.62 -9.45
CA THR A 110 -6.84 -20.58 -10.14
C THR A 110 -7.36 -19.58 -9.11
N PRO A 111 -6.78 -18.37 -9.01
CA PRO A 111 -7.24 -17.36 -8.06
C PRO A 111 -8.68 -16.94 -8.35
N GLU A 112 -9.46 -16.70 -7.30
CA GLU A 112 -10.70 -15.96 -7.40
C GLU A 112 -10.37 -14.55 -7.89
N THR A 113 -10.91 -14.14 -9.05
CA THR A 113 -10.59 -12.86 -9.66
C THR A 113 -11.86 -12.14 -10.10
N VAL A 114 -11.98 -10.88 -9.70
CA VAL A 114 -13.02 -9.96 -10.15
C VAL A 114 -12.33 -8.79 -10.84
N GLU A 115 -12.75 -8.50 -12.07
CA GLU A 115 -12.24 -7.38 -12.85
C GLU A 115 -13.40 -6.50 -13.33
N ILE A 116 -13.28 -5.19 -13.08
CA ILE A 116 -14.33 -4.21 -13.38
C ILE A 116 -13.74 -2.97 -14.04
N PRO A 117 -14.52 -2.23 -14.84
CA PRO A 117 -14.07 -0.93 -15.36
C PRO A 117 -13.94 0.09 -14.22
N ILE A 118 -12.93 0.93 -14.31
CA ILE A 118 -12.71 2.11 -13.46
C ILE A 118 -12.60 3.36 -14.36
N PRO A 119 -13.13 4.52 -13.96
CA PRO A 119 -12.94 5.74 -14.74
C PRO A 119 -11.46 6.04 -14.99
N ALA A 120 -11.09 6.25 -16.25
CA ALA A 120 -9.68 6.41 -16.65
C ALA A 120 -8.99 7.59 -15.96
N ALA A 121 -9.73 8.70 -15.74
CA ALA A 121 -9.22 9.86 -15.01
C ALA A 121 -8.87 9.51 -13.55
N LEU A 122 -9.72 8.72 -12.89
CA LEU A 122 -9.49 8.26 -11.52
C LEU A 122 -8.29 7.32 -11.45
N ALA A 123 -8.18 6.36 -12.36
CA ALA A 123 -7.06 5.42 -12.39
C ALA A 123 -5.71 6.14 -12.57
N LYS A 124 -5.62 7.09 -13.52
CA LYS A 124 -4.42 7.91 -13.73
C LYS A 124 -4.08 8.75 -12.50
N ARG A 125 -5.08 9.29 -11.81
CA ARG A 125 -4.91 10.06 -10.58
C ARG A 125 -4.39 9.19 -9.43
N LEU A 126 -4.90 7.97 -9.28
CA LEU A 126 -4.39 6.98 -8.32
C LEU A 126 -2.92 6.69 -8.56
N VAL A 127 -2.54 6.35 -9.80
CA VAL A 127 -1.14 6.09 -10.19
C VAL A 127 -0.23 7.28 -9.80
N SER A 128 -0.60 8.49 -10.21
CA SER A 128 0.18 9.70 -9.92
C SER A 128 0.36 9.96 -8.41
N ASN A 129 -0.73 9.94 -7.66
CA ASN A 129 -0.71 10.26 -6.22
C ASN A 129 -0.01 9.17 -5.40
N TRP A 130 -0.18 7.90 -5.76
CA TRP A 130 0.52 6.79 -5.10
C TRP A 130 2.01 6.85 -5.39
N THR A 131 2.43 7.18 -6.62
CA THR A 131 3.84 7.40 -6.96
C THR A 131 4.44 8.50 -6.09
N ALA A 132 3.77 9.64 -5.95
CA ALA A 132 4.23 10.74 -5.10
C ALA A 132 4.35 10.31 -3.63
N ALA A 133 3.30 9.68 -3.08
CA ALA A 133 3.28 9.22 -1.70
C ALA A 133 4.39 8.19 -1.41
N LEU A 134 4.49 7.13 -2.22
CA LEU A 134 5.46 6.06 -2.01
C LEU A 134 6.90 6.54 -2.17
N THR A 135 7.14 7.49 -3.08
CA THR A 135 8.47 8.09 -3.24
C THR A 135 8.90 8.88 -2.01
N GLN A 136 7.97 9.59 -1.36
CA GLN A 136 8.25 10.29 -0.09
C GLN A 136 8.42 9.33 1.09
N LEU A 137 7.57 8.30 1.18
CA LEU A 137 7.62 7.31 2.28
C LEU A 137 8.87 6.41 2.21
N ALA A 138 9.34 6.12 1.00
CA ALA A 138 10.48 5.25 0.72
C ALA A 138 11.39 5.88 -0.35
N PRO A 139 12.21 6.88 0.03
CA PRO A 139 13.13 7.55 -0.89
C PRO A 139 14.18 6.58 -1.43
N THR A 140 14.84 6.97 -2.52
CA THR A 140 15.95 6.21 -3.11
C THR A 140 17.03 5.95 -2.06
N GLY A 141 17.56 4.73 -2.00
CA GLY A 141 18.53 4.30 -1.01
C GLY A 141 17.93 3.65 0.24
N ARG A 142 16.62 3.80 0.49
CA ARG A 142 15.92 3.05 1.55
C ARG A 142 15.43 1.71 1.00
N THR A 143 16.08 0.62 1.39
CA THR A 143 15.66 -0.75 1.05
C THR A 143 14.56 -1.24 1.98
N ALA A 144 13.66 -2.11 1.48
CA ALA A 144 12.62 -2.72 2.30
C ALA A 144 13.26 -3.47 3.50
N PRO A 145 12.79 -3.22 4.74
CA PRO A 145 13.35 -3.86 5.92
C PRO A 145 12.91 -5.32 6.02
N VAL A 146 13.62 -6.11 6.83
CA VAL A 146 13.15 -7.44 7.25
C VAL A 146 11.84 -7.28 8.01
N ASN A 147 10.87 -8.14 7.72
CA ASN A 147 9.58 -8.17 8.39
C ASN A 147 9.16 -9.63 8.59
N GLU A 148 8.80 -9.98 9.83
CA GLU A 148 8.33 -11.32 10.20
C GLU A 148 6.80 -11.45 10.13
N GLY A 149 6.10 -10.32 9.98
CA GLY A 149 4.64 -10.22 9.94
C GLY A 149 4.05 -10.21 8.52
N GLU A 150 2.83 -9.68 8.42
CA GLU A 150 2.21 -9.38 7.13
C GLU A 150 3.11 -8.40 6.37
N VAL A 151 3.38 -8.71 5.09
CA VAL A 151 4.07 -7.80 4.18
C VAL A 151 3.04 -7.21 3.22
N LEU A 152 2.96 -5.89 3.20
CA LEU A 152 2.33 -5.18 2.10
C LEU A 152 3.39 -4.83 1.06
N SER A 153 3.08 -5.08 -0.20
CA SER A 153 3.93 -4.72 -1.32
C SER A 153 3.16 -3.91 -2.35
N PHE A 154 3.47 -2.63 -2.41
CA PHE A 154 3.01 -1.71 -3.44
C PHE A 154 3.92 -1.81 -4.66
N GLN A 155 3.35 -1.71 -5.86
CA GLN A 155 4.10 -1.50 -7.08
C GLN A 155 3.42 -0.41 -7.89
N VAL A 156 4.17 0.61 -8.31
CA VAL A 156 3.67 1.65 -9.22
C VAL A 156 4.72 1.90 -10.30
N ASP A 157 4.30 1.86 -11.57
CA ASP A 157 5.15 2.01 -12.74
C ASP A 157 6.44 1.15 -12.68
N GLY A 158 6.30 -0.09 -12.21
CA GLY A 158 7.39 -1.06 -12.09
C GLY A 158 8.30 -0.88 -10.87
N VAL A 159 8.11 0.17 -10.07
CA VAL A 159 8.87 0.37 -8.83
C VAL A 159 8.12 -0.27 -7.67
N ARG A 160 8.80 -1.17 -6.96
CA ARG A 160 8.23 -1.88 -5.80
C ARG A 160 8.64 -1.24 -4.48
N TYR A 161 7.66 -1.15 -3.58
CA TYR A 161 7.81 -0.68 -2.21
C TYR A 161 7.16 -1.69 -1.27
N SER A 162 7.87 -2.12 -0.24
CA SER A 162 7.39 -3.16 0.66
C SER A 162 7.80 -2.90 2.10
N GLY A 163 6.99 -3.43 3.01
CA GLY A 163 7.24 -3.33 4.45
C GLY A 163 6.03 -3.82 5.25
N ALA A 164 6.00 -3.46 6.52
CA ALA A 164 4.82 -3.68 7.34
C ALA A 164 3.68 -2.72 6.92
N ARG A 165 2.45 -3.06 7.30
CA ARG A 165 1.27 -2.22 7.06
C ARG A 165 1.47 -0.83 7.70
N PRO A 166 1.46 0.27 6.92
CA PRO A 166 1.51 1.61 7.50
C PRO A 166 0.26 1.89 8.32
N GLY A 167 0.44 2.48 9.50
CA GLY A 167 -0.64 2.74 10.46
C GLY A 167 -1.05 4.21 10.60
N CYS A 168 -0.38 5.15 9.91
CA CYS A 168 -0.79 6.55 9.90
C CYS A 168 -0.26 7.33 8.68
N GLY A 169 -0.71 8.59 8.57
CA GLY A 169 -0.29 9.55 7.56
C GLY A 169 -0.60 9.10 6.14
N ALA A 170 0.24 9.51 5.18
CA ALA A 170 0.08 9.15 3.78
C ALA A 170 0.03 7.62 3.56
N GLY A 171 0.78 6.84 4.36
CA GLY A 171 0.79 5.38 4.25
C GLY A 171 -0.55 4.74 4.62
N GLU A 172 -1.21 5.22 5.68
CA GLU A 172 -2.54 4.73 6.06
C GLU A 172 -3.58 5.06 4.99
N LEU A 173 -3.53 6.27 4.43
CA LEU A 173 -4.42 6.67 3.34
C LEU A 173 -4.29 5.76 2.12
N LEU A 174 -3.07 5.33 1.75
CA LEU A 174 -2.88 4.35 0.67
C LEU A 174 -3.58 3.01 0.97
N VAL A 175 -3.50 2.54 2.21
CA VAL A 175 -4.16 1.29 2.65
C VAL A 175 -5.68 1.45 2.63
N GLN A 176 -6.20 2.59 3.08
CA GLN A 176 -7.64 2.90 3.03
C GLN A 176 -8.16 2.98 1.59
N GLN A 177 -7.42 3.63 0.69
CA GLN A 177 -7.74 3.69 -0.73
C GLN A 177 -7.76 2.29 -1.37
N ALA A 178 -6.81 1.42 -1.00
CA ALA A 178 -6.81 0.04 -1.45
C ALA A 178 -8.06 -0.74 -0.98
N ALA A 179 -8.49 -0.53 0.28
CA ALA A 179 -9.71 -1.14 0.79
C ALA A 179 -10.95 -0.66 0.00
N LEU A 180 -11.03 0.64 -0.31
CA LEU A 180 -12.11 1.18 -1.15
C LEU A 180 -12.11 0.61 -2.57
N LEU A 181 -10.93 0.37 -3.16
CA LEU A 181 -10.80 -0.30 -4.45
C LEU A 181 -11.32 -1.74 -4.37
N ILE A 182 -10.93 -2.51 -3.36
CA ILE A 182 -11.44 -3.87 -3.14
C ILE A 182 -12.97 -3.86 -2.99
N GLU A 183 -13.52 -2.97 -2.15
CA GLU A 183 -14.97 -2.84 -1.99
C GLU A 183 -15.69 -2.43 -3.27
N ALA A 184 -15.06 -1.60 -4.12
CA ALA A 184 -15.62 -1.23 -5.42
C ALA A 184 -15.68 -2.43 -6.38
N SER A 185 -14.68 -3.32 -6.32
CA SER A 185 -14.62 -4.54 -7.14
C SER A 185 -15.67 -5.58 -6.72
N GLU A 186 -15.86 -5.81 -5.42
CA GLU A 186 -16.80 -6.80 -4.88
C GLU A 186 -18.25 -6.25 -4.80
N GLY A 187 -18.42 -4.93 -4.92
CA GLY A 187 -19.70 -4.25 -4.78
C GLY A 187 -20.61 -4.33 -6.02
N LYS A 188 -21.92 -4.17 -5.77
CA LYS A 188 -22.91 -3.96 -6.84
C LYS A 188 -22.64 -2.63 -7.56
N GLU A 189 -22.91 -2.59 -8.86
CA GLU A 189 -22.69 -1.43 -9.73
C GLU A 189 -23.25 -0.12 -9.15
N LYS A 190 -24.50 -0.11 -8.65
CA LYS A 190 -25.11 1.08 -8.02
C LYS A 190 -24.36 1.65 -6.80
N LYS A 191 -23.54 0.84 -6.12
CA LYS A 191 -22.72 1.28 -4.99
C LYS A 191 -21.33 1.72 -5.43
N ARG A 192 -20.92 1.39 -6.66
CA ARG A 192 -19.59 1.62 -7.20
C ARG A 192 -19.32 3.10 -7.43
N ASP A 193 -20.30 3.84 -7.94
CA ASP A 193 -20.16 5.30 -8.12
C ASP A 193 -19.87 6.01 -6.80
N LYS A 194 -20.56 5.60 -5.72
CA LYS A 194 -20.26 6.09 -4.37
C LYS A 194 -18.83 5.76 -3.93
N ARG A 195 -18.32 4.57 -4.27
CA ARG A 195 -16.92 4.20 -3.97
C ARG A 195 -15.93 5.05 -4.77
N TRP A 196 -16.20 5.35 -6.04
CA TRP A 196 -15.37 6.27 -6.84
C TRP A 196 -15.25 7.64 -6.19
N THR A 197 -16.36 8.24 -5.78
CA THR A 197 -16.34 9.54 -5.06
C THR A 197 -15.57 9.47 -3.73
N GLN A 198 -15.67 8.37 -3.00
CA GLN A 198 -14.91 8.18 -1.76
C GLN A 198 -13.40 8.06 -2.00
N ILE A 199 -13.01 7.38 -3.08
CA ILE A 199 -11.60 7.29 -3.48
C ILE A 199 -11.09 8.67 -3.90
N GLU A 200 -11.86 9.44 -4.67
CA GLU A 200 -11.50 10.82 -5.04
C GLU A 200 -11.29 11.70 -3.81
N SER A 201 -12.20 11.65 -2.84
CA SER A 201 -12.07 12.39 -1.58
C SER A 201 -10.83 11.96 -0.78
N SER A 202 -10.53 10.66 -0.72
CA SER A 202 -9.33 10.17 -0.05
C SER A 202 -8.04 10.58 -0.79
N LEU A 203 -8.10 10.73 -2.12
CA LEU A 203 -6.97 11.25 -2.91
C LEU A 203 -6.74 12.74 -2.67
N ASP A 204 -7.81 13.53 -2.48
CA ASP A 204 -7.69 14.93 -2.07
C ASP A 204 -6.99 15.04 -0.70
N GLU A 205 -7.40 14.21 0.26
CA GLU A 205 -6.80 14.15 1.60
C GLU A 205 -5.33 13.71 1.57
N LEU A 206 -5.00 12.72 0.73
CA LEU A 206 -3.62 12.29 0.52
C LEU A 206 -2.76 13.44 -0.02
N GLN A 207 -3.25 14.19 -1.01
CA GLN A 207 -2.53 15.33 -1.56
C GLN A 207 -2.30 16.43 -0.52
N GLN A 208 -3.31 16.74 0.31
CA GLN A 208 -3.17 17.69 1.42
C GLN A 208 -2.15 17.21 2.47
N THR A 209 -2.16 15.91 2.78
CA THR A 209 -1.20 15.30 3.69
C THR A 209 0.23 15.41 3.16
N LEU A 210 0.45 15.13 1.88
CA LEU A 210 1.76 15.24 1.24
C LEU A 210 2.26 16.69 1.12
N ALA A 211 1.36 17.65 1.03
CA ALA A 211 1.70 19.08 1.03
C ALA A 211 2.04 19.63 2.43
N GLY A 212 1.89 18.82 3.49
CA GLY A 212 2.04 19.27 4.87
C GLY A 212 0.93 20.18 5.35
N THR A 213 -0.23 20.17 4.67
CA THR A 213 -1.39 21.00 5.02
C THR A 213 -2.44 20.24 5.84
N ALA A 214 -2.24 18.95 6.06
CA ALA A 214 -3.03 18.15 7.01
C ALA A 214 -2.29 18.14 8.37
N GLY A 215 -2.97 18.61 9.41
CA GLY A 215 -2.50 18.67 10.79
C GLY A 215 -3.66 18.43 11.76
#